data_AF-R5YTP6-F1
#
_entry.id   AF-R5YTP6-F1
#
_cell.length_a   1.000
_cell.length_b   1.000
_cell.length_c   1.000
_cell.angle_alpha   90.00
_cell.angle_beta   90.00
_cell.angle_gamma   90.00
#
_symmetry.space_group_name_H-M   'P 1'
#
loop_
_entity.id
_entity.type
_entity.pdbx_description
1 polymer ?
#
loop_
_entity_poly.entity_id
_entity_poly.type
_entity_poly.pdbx_seq_one_letter_code
_entity_poly.pdbx_strand_id
1 'polypeptide(L)'
;MTDLIKLPSYEWFLGLMGFGGKGNTYAGSYGTDPYLGCLGRPSFRYRAWIEKDGNDEKQFKAVYYIGNDCYDETDKEDMTEKTFEASAAGILEAQEWLLKELDAFNGTTEEAQQ
;
A
#
# COMPACT_ATOMS: atom_id res chain seq x y z
N MET A 1 14.52 -2.98 -11.35
CA MET A 1 13.12 -3.02 -10.89
C MET A 1 12.85 -2.06 -9.72
N THR A 2 13.70 -1.05 -9.49
CA THR A 2 13.71 -0.26 -8.24
C THR A 2 12.76 0.95 -8.19
N ASP A 3 11.80 1.07 -9.11
CA ASP A 3 10.95 2.27 -9.23
C ASP A 3 9.44 1.99 -9.26
N LEU A 4 8.99 0.75 -9.00
CA LEU A 4 7.58 0.40 -9.17
C LEU A 4 6.69 1.17 -8.21
N ILE A 5 6.92 1.08 -6.89
CA ILE A 5 6.18 1.82 -5.85
C ILE A 5 6.98 3.03 -5.39
N LYS A 6 6.39 4.22 -5.52
CA LYS A 6 6.91 5.47 -4.95
C LYS A 6 5.84 6.15 -4.10
N LEU A 7 6.05 6.16 -2.80
CA LEU A 7 5.14 6.85 -1.88
C LEU A 7 5.41 8.36 -1.89
N PRO A 8 4.37 9.20 -1.77
CA PRO A 8 4.51 10.64 -1.60
C PRO A 8 5.33 11.05 -0.37
N SER A 9 5.71 12.33 -0.30
CA SER A 9 6.44 12.86 0.85
C SER A 9 5.57 12.90 2.12
N TYR A 10 6.22 13.00 3.27
CA TYR A 10 5.56 13.15 4.56
C TYR A 10 4.57 14.32 4.59
N GLU A 11 4.96 15.48 4.05
CA GLU A 11 4.12 16.68 3.98
C GLU A 11 2.88 16.46 3.12
N TRP A 12 3.01 15.67 2.03
CA TRP A 12 1.86 15.30 1.22
C TRP A 12 0.88 14.45 2.03
N PHE A 13 1.36 13.47 2.79
CA PHE A 13 0.50 12.64 3.65
C PHE A 13 -0.12 13.42 4.82
N LEU A 14 0.58 14.41 5.36
CA LEU A 14 0.03 15.33 6.35
C LEU A 14 -1.10 16.21 5.80
N GLY A 15 -1.21 16.34 4.47
CA GLY A 15 -2.33 17.02 3.85
C GLY A 15 -3.67 16.48 4.36
N LEU A 16 -4.66 17.37 4.52
CA LEU A 16 -6.00 17.08 5.06
C LEU A 16 -6.09 16.65 6.54
N MET A 17 -4.99 16.37 7.26
CA MET A 17 -5.09 16.11 8.72
C MET A 17 -5.57 17.32 9.53
N GLY A 18 -5.56 18.53 8.98
CA GLY A 18 -6.19 19.70 9.60
C GLY A 18 -7.72 19.64 9.65
N PHE A 19 -8.34 18.74 8.87
CA PHE A 19 -9.79 18.60 8.74
C PHE A 19 -10.34 17.31 9.40
N GLY A 20 -9.48 16.51 10.06
CA GLY A 20 -9.87 15.26 10.72
C GLY A 20 -8.68 14.46 11.25
N GLY A 21 -8.93 13.25 11.77
CA GLY A 21 -7.88 12.37 12.32
C GLY A 21 -7.04 11.62 11.28
N LYS A 22 -7.34 11.77 9.98
CA LYS A 22 -6.71 11.04 8.88
C LYS A 22 -6.19 12.01 7.82
N GLY A 23 -4.96 11.79 7.38
CA GLY A 23 -4.32 12.56 6.32
C GLY A 23 -4.71 12.08 4.93
N ASN A 24 -3.99 12.55 3.92
CA ASN A 24 -4.16 12.10 2.55
C ASN A 24 -3.94 10.59 2.47
N THR A 25 -4.76 9.92 1.66
CA THR A 25 -4.61 8.50 1.37
C THR A 25 -4.02 8.34 -0.02
N TYR A 26 -2.90 7.63 -0.10
CA TYR A 26 -2.29 7.22 -1.36
C TYR A 26 -2.66 5.77 -1.65
N ALA A 27 -2.97 5.45 -2.90
CA ALA A 27 -3.38 4.12 -3.30
C ALA A 27 -2.82 3.78 -4.67
N GLY A 28 -2.52 2.51 -4.90
CA GLY A 28 -2.08 2.01 -6.19
C GLY A 28 -2.30 0.51 -6.35
N SER A 29 -2.02 0.02 -7.55
CA SER A 29 -2.17 -1.39 -7.89
C SER A 29 -1.18 -1.81 -8.98
N TYR A 30 -0.76 -3.08 -8.93
CA TYR A 30 0.04 -3.74 -9.96
C TYR A 30 -0.63 -5.05 -10.35
N GLY A 31 -0.82 -5.24 -11.65
CA GLY A 31 -1.23 -6.52 -12.21
C GLY A 31 -0.04 -7.19 -12.88
N THR A 32 -0.08 -8.50 -12.98
CA THR A 32 0.95 -9.32 -13.62
C THR A 32 0.71 -9.53 -15.11
N ASP A 33 -0.47 -9.18 -15.62
CA ASP A 33 -0.77 -9.29 -17.05
C ASP A 33 -0.19 -8.09 -17.83
N PRO A 34 0.75 -8.32 -18.78
CA PRO A 34 1.39 -7.24 -19.53
C PRO A 34 0.46 -6.55 -20.54
N TYR A 35 -0.68 -7.15 -20.88
CA TYR A 35 -1.66 -6.61 -21.85
C TYR A 35 -2.88 -6.02 -21.16
N LEU A 36 -3.33 -6.63 -20.06
CA LEU A 36 -4.55 -6.27 -19.33
C LEU A 36 -4.25 -5.49 -18.04
N GLY A 37 -2.99 -5.42 -17.61
CA GLY A 37 -2.60 -4.77 -16.36
C GLY A 37 -3.35 -5.37 -15.18
N CYS A 38 -4.06 -4.51 -14.42
CA CYS A 38 -4.84 -4.93 -13.25
C CYS A 38 -6.24 -5.49 -13.60
N LEU A 39 -6.57 -5.64 -14.88
CA LEU A 39 -7.84 -6.26 -15.32
C LEU A 39 -7.74 -7.81 -15.36
N GLY A 40 -6.51 -8.35 -15.39
CA GLY A 40 -6.22 -9.77 -15.23
C GLY A 40 -6.06 -10.16 -13.75
N ARG A 41 -6.49 -11.36 -13.38
CA ARG A 41 -6.43 -11.87 -12.00
C ARG A 41 -5.15 -12.70 -11.80
N PRO A 42 -4.44 -12.60 -10.65
CA PRO A 42 -4.61 -11.67 -9.53
C PRO A 42 -3.84 -10.34 -9.67
N SER A 43 -4.19 -9.32 -8.87
CA SER A 43 -3.50 -8.03 -8.80
C SER A 43 -3.08 -7.70 -7.37
N PHE A 44 -1.89 -7.12 -7.20
CA PHE A 44 -1.41 -6.56 -5.95
C PHE A 44 -1.97 -5.14 -5.78
N ARG A 45 -2.62 -4.85 -4.66
CA ARG A 45 -3.24 -3.55 -4.39
C ARG A 45 -2.76 -3.05 -3.04
N TYR A 46 -2.49 -1.75 -2.94
CA TYR A 46 -2.00 -1.15 -1.70
C TYR A 46 -2.64 0.20 -1.43
N ARG A 47 -2.70 0.56 -0.14
CA ARG A 47 -3.04 1.90 0.35
C ARG A 47 -2.06 2.30 1.45
N ALA A 48 -1.80 3.59 1.56
CA ALA A 48 -1.00 4.15 2.63
C ALA A 48 -1.57 5.50 3.08
N TRP A 49 -1.49 5.81 4.37
CA TRP A 49 -1.96 7.07 4.94
C TRP A 49 -1.33 7.34 6.30
N ILE A 50 -1.41 8.59 6.74
CA ILE A 50 -1.19 8.93 8.16
C ILE A 50 -2.54 9.00 8.85
N GLU A 51 -2.65 8.42 10.03
CA GLU A 51 -3.78 8.66 10.94
C GLU A 51 -3.30 8.92 12.35
N LYS A 52 -4.18 9.47 13.17
CA LYS A 52 -3.96 9.58 14.60
C LYS A 52 -4.54 8.37 15.32
N ASP A 53 -3.80 7.85 16.29
CA ASP A 53 -4.28 6.79 17.17
C ASP A 53 -5.18 7.34 18.29
N GLY A 54 -5.57 6.48 19.22
CA GLY A 54 -6.42 6.85 20.36
C GLY A 54 -5.79 7.88 21.33
N ASN A 55 -4.49 8.13 21.23
CA ASN A 55 -3.74 9.10 22.04
C ASN A 55 -3.43 10.39 21.26
N ASP A 56 -4.01 10.58 20.08
CA ASP A 56 -3.72 11.69 19.15
C ASP A 56 -2.28 11.64 18.56
N GLU A 57 -1.58 10.51 18.71
CA GLU A 57 -0.25 10.30 18.12
C GLU A 57 -0.36 9.88 16.66
N LYS A 58 0.49 10.45 15.80
CA LYS A 58 0.47 10.17 14.36
C LYS A 58 1.18 8.85 14.08
N GLN A 59 0.53 8.00 13.28
CA GLN A 59 1.07 6.73 12.80
C GLN A 59 0.96 6.68 11.29
N PHE A 60 1.98 6.12 10.62
CA PHE A 60 1.93 5.86 9.19
C PHE A 60 1.47 4.41 8.98
N LYS A 61 0.36 4.23 8.27
CA LYS A 61 -0.16 2.90 7.95
C LYS A 61 0.02 2.61 6.49
N ALA A 62 0.47 1.39 6.20
CA ALA A 62 0.44 0.82 4.88
C ALA A 62 -0.27 -0.53 4.93
N VAL A 63 -1.09 -0.78 3.92
CA VAL A 63 -1.84 -2.02 3.77
C VAL A 63 -1.71 -2.50 2.34
N TYR A 64 -1.64 -3.81 2.16
CA TYR A 64 -1.79 -4.43 0.86
C TYR A 64 -2.74 -5.63 0.92
N TYR A 65 -3.25 -6.00 -0.24
CA TYR A 65 -4.03 -7.23 -0.46
C TYR A 65 -3.86 -7.68 -1.91
N ILE A 66 -4.07 -8.97 -2.15
CA ILE A 66 -4.02 -9.56 -3.49
C ILE A 66 -5.45 -9.91 -3.90
N GLY A 67 -5.95 -9.24 -4.93
CA GLY A 67 -7.35 -9.40 -5.32
C GLY A 67 -7.78 -8.47 -6.43
N ASN A 68 -9.05 -8.59 -6.80
CA ASN A 68 -9.64 -7.77 -7.87
C ASN A 68 -10.65 -6.77 -7.34
N ASP A 69 -11.18 -7.03 -6.16
CA ASP A 69 -12.14 -6.16 -5.51
C ASP A 69 -11.44 -4.88 -5.04
N CYS A 70 -12.23 -3.83 -4.84
CA CYS A 70 -11.69 -2.60 -4.29
C CYS A 70 -11.50 -2.76 -2.78
N TYR A 71 -10.64 -1.94 -2.18
CA TYR A 71 -10.30 -2.03 -0.75
C TYR A 71 -11.54 -2.02 0.16
N ASP A 72 -12.58 -1.29 -0.23
CA ASP A 72 -13.80 -1.13 0.56
C ASP A 72 -14.73 -2.37 0.47
N GLU A 73 -14.48 -3.27 -0.49
CA GLU A 73 -15.16 -4.56 -0.69
C GLU A 73 -14.31 -5.76 -0.29
N THR A 74 -13.00 -5.58 -0.11
CA THR A 74 -12.10 -6.62 0.39
C THR A 74 -12.31 -6.82 1.90
N ASP A 75 -12.43 -8.07 2.34
CA ASP A 75 -12.51 -8.38 3.75
C ASP A 75 -11.20 -8.04 4.47
N LYS A 76 -11.29 -7.51 5.69
CA LYS A 76 -10.11 -7.10 6.47
C LYS A 76 -9.15 -8.25 6.78
N GLU A 77 -9.66 -9.47 6.81
CA GLU A 77 -8.87 -10.69 7.06
C GLU A 77 -7.95 -11.03 5.88
N ASP A 78 -8.30 -10.57 4.68
CA ASP A 78 -7.51 -10.75 3.45
C ASP A 78 -6.50 -9.61 3.23
N MET A 79 -6.42 -8.67 4.17
CA MET A 79 -5.50 -7.53 4.14
C MET A 79 -4.33 -7.73 5.09
N THR A 80 -3.14 -7.42 4.61
CA THR A 80 -1.96 -7.31 5.47
C THR A 80 -1.70 -5.84 5.77
N GLU A 81 -1.88 -5.44 7.03
CA GLU A 81 -1.60 -4.08 7.52
C GLU A 81 -0.29 -4.05 8.31
N LYS A 82 0.51 -3.00 8.11
CA LYS A 82 1.66 -2.69 8.95
C LYS A 82 1.69 -1.20 9.28
N THR A 83 2.05 -0.91 10.53
CA THR A 83 2.19 0.44 11.05
C THR A 83 3.68 0.79 11.19
N PHE A 84 4.00 2.03 10.87
CA PHE A 84 5.33 2.62 10.86
C PHE A 84 5.30 3.97 11.58
N GLU A 85 6.48 4.49 11.89
CA GLU A 85 6.63 5.85 12.40
C GLU A 85 6.07 6.87 11.38
N ALA A 86 5.30 7.86 11.84
CA ALA A 86 4.85 8.97 11.01
C ALA A 86 5.98 9.97 10.75
N SER A 87 6.96 9.56 9.95
CA SER A 87 8.12 10.37 9.55
C SER A 87 8.56 10.01 8.13
N ALA A 88 9.46 10.82 7.56
CA ALA A 88 10.04 10.52 6.24
C ALA A 88 10.77 9.16 6.23
N ALA A 89 11.42 8.77 7.33
CA ALA A 89 12.06 7.47 7.46
C ALA A 89 11.03 6.34 7.48
N GLY A 90 9.97 6.46 8.28
CA GLY A 90 8.90 5.45 8.33
C GLY A 90 8.17 5.28 6.99
N ILE A 91 8.03 6.34 6.19
CA ILE A 91 7.48 6.25 4.83
C ILE A 91 8.41 5.45 3.91
N LEU A 92 9.74 5.66 4.00
CA LEU A 92 10.70 4.88 3.23
C LEU A 92 10.67 3.40 3.63
N GLU A 93 10.62 3.10 4.92
CA GLU A 93 10.48 1.73 5.42
C GLU A 93 9.18 1.06 4.93
N ALA A 94 8.08 1.81 4.89
CA ALA A 94 6.82 1.32 4.36
C ALA A 94 6.88 1.06 2.86
N GLN A 95 7.56 1.92 2.10
CA GLN A 95 7.78 1.73 0.67
C GLN A 95 8.63 0.48 0.41
N GLU A 96 9.73 0.30 1.12
CA GLU A 96 10.60 -0.88 1.01
C GLU A 96 9.83 -2.16 1.35
N TRP A 97 9.00 -2.10 2.39
CA TRP A 97 8.12 -3.21 2.74
C TRP A 97 7.13 -3.53 1.60
N LEU A 98 6.39 -2.56 1.08
CA LEU A 98 5.46 -2.77 -0.02
C LEU A 98 6.16 -3.31 -1.29
N LEU A 99 7.36 -2.83 -1.60
CA LEU A 99 8.17 -3.34 -2.72
C LEU A 99 8.54 -4.81 -2.51
N LYS A 100 8.95 -5.20 -1.31
CA LYS A 100 9.27 -6.60 -0.98
C LYS A 100 8.06 -7.51 -1.15
N GLU A 101 6.89 -7.07 -0.70
CA GLU A 101 5.65 -7.86 -0.82
C GLU A 101 5.18 -7.94 -2.28
N LEU A 102 5.36 -6.87 -3.07
CA LEU A 102 5.14 -6.86 -4.51
C LEU A 102 6.08 -7.84 -5.24
N ASP A 103 7.37 -7.86 -4.88
CA ASP A 103 8.33 -8.80 -5.47
C ASP A 103 7.97 -10.26 -5.15
N ALA A 104 7.54 -10.55 -3.91
CA ALA A 104 7.06 -11.87 -3.52
C ALA A 104 5.81 -12.30 -4.33
N PHE A 105 4.88 -11.38 -4.56
CA PHE A 105 3.71 -11.59 -5.42
C PHE A 105 4.10 -11.88 -6.88
N ASN A 106 5.07 -11.15 -7.43
CA ASN A 106 5.54 -11.39 -8.79
C ASN A 106 6.24 -12.75 -8.92
N GLY A 107 7.12 -13.10 -7.97
CA GLY A 107 7.84 -14.38 -7.97
C GLY A 107 6.93 -15.60 -7.86
N THR A 108 5.88 -15.53 -7.03
CA THR A 108 4.86 -16.60 -6.96
C THR A 108 4.05 -16.74 -8.24
N THR A 109 3.88 -15.66 -9.00
CA THR A 109 3.15 -15.71 -10.27
C THR A 109 4.00 -16.28 -11.41
N GLU A 110 5.30 -15.99 -11.44
CA GLU A 110 6.24 -16.56 -12.43
C GLU A 110 6.38 -18.08 -12.28
N GLU A 111 6.42 -18.60 -11.05
CA GLU A 111 6.47 -20.05 -10.79
C GLU A 111 5.16 -20.76 -11.19
N ALA A 112 4.01 -20.11 -11.03
CA ALA A 112 2.71 -20.67 -11.39
C ALA A 112 2.43 -20.72 -12.91
N GLN A 113 3.26 -20.04 -13.72
CA GLN A 113 3.16 -19.99 -15.18
C GLN A 113 4.11 -20.96 -15.91
N GLN A 114 4.94 -21.73 -15.18
CA GLN A 114 5.78 -22.81 -15.71
C GLN A 114 5.11 -24.18 -15.62
#